data_AF-K1Y1J5-F1
#
_entry.id   AF-K1Y1J5-F1
#
_cell.length_a   1.000
_cell.length_b   1.000
_cell.length_c   1.000
_cell.angle_alpha   90.00
_cell.angle_beta   90.00
_cell.angle_gamma   90.00
#
_symmetry.space_group_name_H-M   'P 1'
#
loop_
_entity.id
_entity.type
_entity.pdbx_description
1 polymer ?
#
loop_
_entity_poly.entity_id
_entity_poly.type
_entity_poly.pdbx_seq_one_letter_code
_entity_poly.pdbx_strand_id
1 'polypeptide(L)' 'MFLPATPEELRNLGWKKLDVILVTGDSYLDSPYVGVSVIGKALLAAGYRVGIIAQPDIASGRDIARLGEPGLFWGVTG' A
#
# COMPACT_ATOMS: atom_id res chain seq x y z
N MET A 1 4.61 -7.63 -10.26
CA MET A 1 3.19 -7.40 -9.88
C MET A 1 3.13 -6.22 -8.95
N PHE A 2 2.46 -5.14 -9.36
CA PHE A 2 2.32 -3.93 -8.55
C PHE A 2 1.57 -4.21 -7.23
N LEU A 3 1.87 -3.43 -6.19
CA LEU A 3 1.04 -3.39 -4.99
C LEU A 3 -0.32 -2.75 -5.34
N PRO A 4 -1.45 -3.31 -4.89
CA PRO A 4 -2.74 -2.67 -5.08
C PRO A 4 -2.75 -1.31 -4.40
N ALA A 5 -3.20 -0.31 -5.15
CA ALA A 5 -3.29 1.08 -4.75
C ALA A 5 -4.73 1.59 -4.88
N THR A 6 -5.73 0.75 -5.05
CA THR A 6 -7.15 1.16 -5.11
C THR A 6 -8.07 0.10 -4.52
N PRO A 7 -9.26 0.48 -4.03
CA PRO A 7 -10.28 -0.49 -3.62
C PRO A 7 -10.71 -1.45 -4.73
N GLU A 8 -10.63 -1.02 -5.99
CA GLU A 8 -10.96 -1.86 -7.14
C GLU A 8 -9.96 -2.97 -7.36
N GLU A 9 -8.66 -2.67 -7.27
CA GLU A 9 -7.62 -3.70 -7.32
C GLU A 9 -7.75 -4.70 -6.18
N LEU A 10 -8.11 -4.26 -4.97
CA LEU A 10 -8.41 -5.17 -3.86
C LEU A 10 -9.56 -6.13 -4.18
N ARG A 11 -10.64 -5.62 -4.79
CA ARG A 11 -11.76 -6.46 -5.24
C ARG A 11 -11.32 -7.46 -6.31
N ASN A 12 -10.50 -7.04 -7.27
CA ASN A 12 -9.98 -7.91 -8.33
C ASN A 12 -9.07 -9.01 -7.78
N LEU A 13 -8.35 -8.75 -6.68
CA LEU A 13 -7.55 -9.74 -5.95
C LEU A 13 -8.38 -10.62 -4.99
N GLY A 14 -9.67 -10.33 -4.81
CA GLY A 14 -10.53 -10.99 -3.82
C GLY A 14 -10.16 -10.66 -2.37
N TRP A 15 -9.40 -9.58 -2.14
CA TRP A 15 -8.92 -9.19 -0.82
C TRP A 15 -9.94 -8.29 -0.12
N LYS A 16 -10.50 -8.79 0.99
CA LYS A 16 -11.44 -8.00 1.82
C LYS A 16 -10.75 -7.02 2.77
N LYS A 17 -9.48 -7.24 3.10
CA LYS A 17 -8.68 -6.45 4.04
C LYS A 17 -7.20 -6.58 3.71
N LEU A 18 -6.43 -5.51 3.95
CA LEU A 18 -4.98 -5.51 3.89
C LEU A 18 -4.39 -5.75 5.27
N ASP A 19 -3.25 -6.44 5.35
CA ASP A 19 -2.51 -6.62 6.59
C ASP A 19 -1.60 -5.40 6.84
N VAL A 20 -0.97 -4.89 5.78
CA VAL A 20 -0.10 -3.70 5.83
C VAL A 20 -0.52 -2.71 4.75
N ILE A 21 -0.59 -1.43 5.11
CA ILE A 21 -0.73 -0.33 4.14
C ILE A 21 0.54 0.52 4.21
N LEU A 22 1.24 0.62 3.08
CA LEU A 22 2.41 1.48 2.93
C LEU A 22 1.95 2.85 2.43
N VAL A 23 2.47 3.92 3.03
CA VAL A 23 2.19 5.30 2.65
C VAL A 23 3.52 5.95 2.29
N THR A 24 3.59 6.58 1.12
CA THR A 24 4.78 7.28 0.66
C THR A 24 4.45 8.67 0.11
N GLY A 25 5.33 9.64 0.38
CA GLY A 25 5.25 10.98 -0.21
C GLY A 25 5.75 11.05 -1.66
N ASP A 26 6.41 9.99 -2.13
CA ASP A 26 6.92 9.84 -3.49
C ASP A 26 5.92 9.13 -4.41
N SER A 27 6.15 9.24 -5.71
CA SER A 27 5.42 8.43 -6.69
C SER A 27 5.81 6.95 -6.55
N TYR A 28 4.83 6.05 -6.62
CA TYR A 28 5.10 4.62 -6.57
C TYR A 28 5.70 4.12 -7.90
N LEU A 29 6.94 3.64 -7.84
CA LEU A 29 7.62 2.98 -8.96
C LEU A 29 8.00 1.55 -8.53
N ASP A 30 7.56 0.54 -9.27
CA ASP A 30 7.91 -0.86 -9.02
C ASP A 30 9.36 -1.14 -9.47
N SER A 31 10.31 -0.73 -8.63
CA SER A 31 11.76 -0.76 -8.89
C SER A 31 12.53 -1.21 -7.63
N PRO A 32 13.59 -2.02 -7.77
CA PRO A 32 14.45 -2.39 -6.64
C PRO A 32 15.25 -1.20 -6.07
N TYR A 33 15.31 -0.08 -6.77
CA TYR A 33 15.93 1.15 -6.29
C TYR A 33 15.00 2.00 -5.41
N VAL A 34 13.75 1.58 -5.24
CA VAL A 34 12.74 2.29 -4.46
C VAL A 34 12.42 1.49 -3.21
N GLY A 35 12.76 2.06 -2.04
CA GLY A 35 12.70 1.37 -0.76
C GLY A 35 11.31 0.82 -0.42
N VAL A 36 10.25 1.62 -0.64
CA VAL A 36 8.85 1.19 -0.40
C VAL A 36 8.46 -0.01 -1.27
N SER A 37 8.99 -0.08 -2.48
CA SER A 37 8.76 -1.20 -3.41
C SER A 37 9.45 -2.45 -2.90
N VAL A 38 10.72 -2.35 -2.47
CA VAL A 38 11.45 -3.49 -1.88
C VAL A 38 10.74 -4.02 -0.63
N ILE A 39 10.34 -3.13 0.29
CA ILE A 39 9.62 -3.49 1.52
C ILE A 39 8.29 -4.18 1.19
N GLY A 40 7.49 -3.58 0.31
CA GLY A 40 6.19 -4.15 -0.05
C GLY A 40 6.30 -5.53 -0.70
N LYS A 41 7.32 -5.75 -1.55
CA LYS A 41 7.56 -7.06 -2.18
C LYS A 41 8.03 -8.10 -1.18
N ALA A 42 8.91 -7.73 -0.25
CA ALA A 42 9.36 -8.62 0.81
C ALA A 42 8.18 -9.08 1.69
N LEU A 43 7.29 -8.15 2.06
CA LEU A 43 6.08 -8.45 2.82
C LEU A 43 5.08 -9.32 2.02
N LEU A 44 4.86 -9.03 0.74
CA LEU A 44 4.04 -9.90 -0.13
C LEU A 44 4.62 -11.32 -0.21
N ALA A 45 5.93 -11.45 -0.40
CA ALA A 45 6.62 -12.73 -0.48
C ALA A 45 6.55 -13.51 0.85
N ALA A 46 6.45 -12.82 1.98
CA ALA A 46 6.21 -13.41 3.29
C ALA A 46 4.73 -13.81 3.54
N GLY A 47 3.84 -13.57 2.57
CA GLY A 47 2.43 -13.99 2.63
C GLY A 47 1.46 -12.95 3.18
N TYR A 48 1.91 -11.71 3.41
CA TYR A 48 1.02 -10.63 3.84
C TYR A 48 0.28 -10.01 2.66
N ARG A 49 -0.92 -9.50 2.90
CA ARG A 49 -1.65 -8.65 1.94
C ARG A 49 -1.21 -7.21 2.13
N VAL A 50 -0.52 -6.66 1.14
CA VAL A 50 0.09 -5.33 1.21
C VAL A 50 -0.51 -4.44 0.14
N GLY A 51 -0.90 -3.22 0.51
CA GLY A 51 -1.29 -2.17 -0.43
C GLY A 51 -0.47 -0.90 -0.23
N ILE A 52 -0.58 0.03 -1.17
CA ILE A 52 0.18 1.28 -1.15
C ILE A 52 -0.68 2.52 -1.43
N ILE A 53 -0.37 3.60 -0.72
CA ILE A 53 -0.90 4.94 -0.93
C ILE A 53 0.27 5.87 -1.22
N ALA A 54 0.44 6.21 -2.50
CA ALA A 54 1.46 7.16 -2.94
C ALA A 54 0.86 8.56 -3.06
N GLN A 55 1.59 9.54 -2.55
CA GLN A 55 1.26 10.97 -2.62
C GLN A 55 -0.18 11.30 -2.19
N PRO A 56 -0.62 10.88 -0.99
CA PRO A 56 -1.99 11.11 -0.58
C PRO A 56 -2.32 12.59 -0.44
N ASP A 57 -3.55 12.97 -0.79
CA ASP A 57 -4.14 14.22 -0.33
C ASP A 57 -4.38 14.16 1.20
N ILE A 58 -3.62 14.98 1.93
CA ILE A 58 -3.66 15.07 3.38
C ILE A 58 -4.70 16.06 3.92
N ALA A 59 -5.40 16.81 3.05
CA ALA A 59 -6.31 17.88 3.49
C ALA A 59 -7.57 17.36 4.19
N SER A 60 -8.04 16.14 3.86
CA SER A 60 -9.31 15.61 4.36
C SER A 60 -9.23 14.21 4.96
N GLY A 61 -8.04 13.59 4.99
CA GLY A 61 -7.83 12.21 5.49
C GLY A 61 -8.48 11.10 4.65
N ARG A 62 -9.36 11.44 3.70
CA ARG A 62 -10.08 10.50 2.83
C ARG A 62 -9.13 9.65 2.00
N ASP A 63 -8.06 10.24 1.49
CA ASP A 63 -7.10 9.53 0.65
C ASP A 63 -6.30 8.51 1.47
N ILE A 64 -5.83 8.91 2.66
CA ILE A 64 -5.16 8.01 3.61
C ILE A 64 -6.08 6.84 3.99
N ALA A 65 -7.37 7.08 4.21
CA ALA A 65 -8.32 6.05 4.60
C ALA A 65 -8.87 5.19 3.44
N ARG A 66 -8.51 5.47 2.18
CA ARG A 66 -9.23 4.90 1.01
C ARG A 66 -9.12 3.38 0.87
N LEU A 67 -8.09 2.76 1.43
CA LEU A 67 -7.89 1.30 1.42
C LEU A 67 -8.45 0.61 2.68
N GLY A 68 -9.09 1.37 3.58
CA GLY A 68 -9.54 0.88 4.88
C GLY A 68 -8.42 0.81 5.91
N GLU A 69 -8.74 0.23 7.07
CA GLU A 69 -7.79 0.03 8.16
C GLU A 69 -6.96 -1.26 7.97
N PRO A 70 -5.63 -1.22 8.14
CA PRO A 70 -4.80 -2.41 8.03
C PRO A 70 -5.06 -3.39 9.19
N GLY A 71 -4.76 -4.66 8.98
CA GLY A 71 -4.83 -5.69 10.01
C GLY A 71 -3.70 -5.62 11.03
N LEU A 72 -2.53 -5.12 10.62
CA LEU A 72 -1.32 -5.09 11.44
C LEU A 72 -0.83 -3.65 11.66
N PHE A 73 -0.42 -2.94 10.60
CA PHE A 73 0.14 -1.59 10.76
C PHE A 73 0.11 -0.76 9.46
N TRP A 74 0.29 0.55 9.65
CA TRP A 74 0.63 1.51 8.61
C TRP A 74 2.14 1.71 8.56
N GLY A 75 2.76 1.57 7.39
CA GLY A 75 4.17 1.88 7.19
C GLY A 75 4.31 3.21 6.45
N VAL A 76 4.88 4.24 7.06
CA VAL A 76 5.08 5.55 6.41
C VAL A 76 6.54 5.72 6.05
N THR A 77 6.82 6.09 4.80
CA THR A 77 8.17 6.38 4.32
C THR A 77 8.20 7.65 3.47
N GLY A 78 9.30 8.39 3.58
CA GLY A 78 9.64 9.48 2.67
C GLY A 78 10.13 8.93 1.34
#